data_AF-A0A0V1PY20-F1
#
_entry.id   AF-A0A0V1PY20-F1
#
_cell.length_a   1.000
_cell.length_b   1.000
_cell.length_c   1.000
_cell.angle_alpha   90.00
_cell.angle_beta   90.00
_cell.angle_gamma   90.00
#
_symmetry.space_group_name_H-M   'P 1'
#
loop_
_entity.id
_entity.type
_entity.pdbx_description
1 polymer ?
#
loop_
_entity_poly.entity_id
_entity_poly.type
_entity_poly.pdbx_seq_one_letter_code
_entity_poly.pdbx_strand_id
1 'polypeptide(L)'
;MREQDFGNFQSTSEQMEKVWQERAHYGHFFYRIPHGESAADVYDRIASFNETLFRQFQQDNFPNILILVTHGIWARVFLMKWFRWSYEEFESLRNIPHCHYLIMKKQSEDGKFTLKTPLKTWDDLPDSDIDEEVVKKEFGDEVCFNTKNKLANPEDFDITSIIRAQRDAIKSTRHKDRKIKDAFQKSMNTTHEVKQDCTSSPSTLASRFTLDDQSVANSASNSKNNSLENLQGN
;
A
#
# COMPACT_ATOMS: atom_id res chain seq x y z
N MET A 1 6.01 9.66 15.32
CA MET A 1 5.54 9.51 13.92
C MET A 1 4.04 9.59 13.96
N ARG A 2 3.41 10.52 13.23
CA ARG A 2 1.95 10.74 13.30
C ARG A 2 1.21 9.68 12.50
N GLU A 3 0.01 9.32 12.93
CA GLU A 3 -0.90 8.48 12.15
C GLU A 3 -1.36 9.18 10.84
N GLN A 4 -2.08 8.46 10.00
CA GLN A 4 -2.93 9.05 8.95
C GLN A 4 -3.88 10.10 9.57
N ASP A 5 -3.95 11.27 8.96
CA ASP A 5 -4.97 12.27 9.30
C ASP A 5 -6.33 11.86 8.70
N PHE A 6 -7.33 11.72 9.55
CA PHE A 6 -8.69 11.39 9.12
C PHE A 6 -9.59 12.63 8.94
N GLY A 7 -9.03 13.84 9.04
CA GLY A 7 -9.74 15.08 8.81
C GLY A 7 -10.71 15.47 9.93
N ASN A 8 -11.63 16.38 9.61
CA ASN A 8 -12.59 16.92 10.57
C ASN A 8 -13.85 16.06 10.66
N PHE A 9 -13.93 15.22 11.69
CA PHE A 9 -15.12 14.44 12.05
C PHE A 9 -16.25 15.25 12.73
N GLN A 10 -16.49 16.49 12.28
CA GLN A 10 -17.62 17.31 12.76
C GLN A 10 -18.85 17.21 11.85
N SER A 11 -18.77 16.38 10.81
CA SER A 11 -19.84 16.06 9.87
C SER A 11 -21.03 15.37 10.54
N THR A 12 -22.19 15.37 9.88
CA THR A 12 -23.33 14.54 10.32
C THR A 12 -22.99 13.05 10.22
N SER A 13 -23.67 12.21 11.01
CA SER A 13 -23.43 10.76 10.97
C SER A 13 -23.67 10.16 9.57
N GLU A 14 -24.67 10.63 8.84
CA GLU A 14 -24.94 10.22 7.45
C GLU A 14 -23.76 10.50 6.50
N GLN A 15 -23.13 11.66 6.61
CA GLN A 15 -21.96 12.00 5.79
C GLN A 15 -20.78 11.11 6.11
N MET A 16 -20.57 10.82 7.38
CA MET A 16 -19.54 9.90 7.81
C MET A 16 -19.82 8.47 7.30
N GLU A 17 -21.06 8.00 7.35
CA GLU A 17 -21.44 6.67 6.88
C GLU A 17 -21.07 6.51 5.41
N LYS A 18 -21.42 7.51 4.60
CA LYS A 18 -21.06 7.56 3.19
C LYS A 18 -19.54 7.52 2.97
N VAL A 19 -18.78 8.30 3.74
CA VAL A 19 -17.30 8.29 3.66
C VAL A 19 -16.73 6.91 3.97
N TRP A 20 -17.24 6.23 5.00
CA TRP A 20 -16.79 4.88 5.36
C TRP A 20 -17.18 3.82 4.32
N GLN A 21 -18.37 3.91 3.75
CA GLN A 21 -18.81 3.03 2.66
C GLN A 21 -17.99 3.24 1.38
N GLU A 22 -17.71 4.50 1.01
CA GLU A 22 -16.85 4.83 -0.13
C GLU A 22 -15.42 4.32 0.10
N ARG A 23 -14.89 4.49 1.31
CA ARG A 23 -13.57 3.97 1.70
C ARG A 23 -13.50 2.45 1.59
N ALA A 24 -14.53 1.75 2.06
CA ALA A 24 -14.63 0.30 1.96
C ALA A 24 -14.58 -0.17 0.49
N HIS A 25 -15.27 0.53 -0.41
CA HIS A 25 -15.34 0.16 -1.82
C HIS A 25 -14.08 0.51 -2.60
N TYR A 26 -13.48 1.67 -2.33
CA TYR A 26 -12.32 2.20 -3.06
C TYR A 26 -11.00 1.59 -2.58
N GLY A 27 -10.94 1.11 -1.33
CA GLY A 27 -9.75 0.54 -0.71
C GLY A 27 -9.05 1.52 0.23
N HIS A 28 -8.40 0.99 1.25
CA HIS A 28 -7.83 1.78 2.34
C HIS A 28 -6.63 2.60 1.89
N PHE A 29 -5.88 2.13 0.89
CA PHE A 29 -4.63 2.73 0.47
C PHE A 29 -4.82 4.04 -0.31
N PHE A 30 -5.72 4.01 -1.30
CA PHE A 30 -5.92 5.12 -2.23
C PHE A 30 -7.05 6.07 -1.84
N TYR A 31 -8.01 5.63 -1.01
CA TYR A 31 -9.10 6.51 -0.64
C TYR A 31 -8.59 7.67 0.22
N ARG A 32 -8.89 8.89 -0.22
CA ARG A 32 -8.56 10.11 0.51
C ARG A 32 -9.80 10.63 1.22
N ILE A 33 -9.75 10.61 2.55
CA ILE A 33 -10.84 11.12 3.38
C ILE A 33 -10.94 12.65 3.21
N PRO A 34 -12.15 13.24 3.13
CA PRO A 34 -12.32 14.68 3.06
C PRO A 34 -11.59 15.42 4.18
N HIS A 35 -10.79 16.43 3.81
CA HIS A 35 -9.93 17.19 4.73
C HIS A 35 -8.89 16.36 5.51
N GLY A 36 -8.63 15.12 5.09
CA GLY A 36 -7.63 14.23 5.66
C GLY A 36 -6.54 13.82 4.66
N GLU A 37 -5.85 12.76 5.03
CA GLU A 37 -4.81 12.07 4.26
C GLU A 37 -5.36 10.73 3.74
N SER A 38 -4.79 10.24 2.63
CA SER A 38 -4.86 8.83 2.21
C SER A 38 -3.67 8.05 2.76
N ALA A 39 -3.69 6.71 2.69
CA ALA A 39 -2.50 5.94 3.07
C ALA A 39 -1.35 6.14 2.06
N ALA A 40 -1.66 6.49 0.81
CA ALA A 40 -0.67 6.90 -0.18
C ALA A 40 0.04 8.20 0.23
N ASP A 41 -0.68 9.20 0.76
CA ASP A 41 -0.04 10.40 1.31
C ASP A 41 0.90 10.03 2.49
N VAL A 42 0.49 9.08 3.34
CA VAL A 42 1.34 8.55 4.43
C VAL A 42 2.58 7.82 3.89
N TYR A 43 2.44 7.09 2.78
CA TYR A 43 3.55 6.39 2.11
C TYR A 43 4.64 7.35 1.67
N ASP A 44 4.28 8.52 1.13
CA ASP A 44 5.25 9.54 0.73
C ASP A 44 6.02 10.11 1.95
N ARG A 45 5.32 10.40 3.06
CA ARG A 45 5.98 10.83 4.31
C ARG A 45 6.96 9.76 4.82
N ILE A 46 6.59 8.50 4.71
CA ILE A 46 7.43 7.37 5.11
C ILE A 46 8.62 7.20 4.18
N ALA A 47 8.45 7.43 2.88
CA ALA A 47 9.56 7.39 1.93
C ALA A 47 10.65 8.40 2.30
N SER A 48 10.28 9.65 2.57
CA SER A 48 11.22 10.69 3.02
C SER A 48 11.85 10.37 4.38
N PHE A 49 11.07 9.79 5.30
CA PHE A 49 11.60 9.30 6.58
C PHE A 49 12.67 8.21 6.37
N ASN A 50 12.39 7.23 5.52
CA ASN A 50 13.30 6.12 5.24
C ASN A 50 14.61 6.59 4.61
N GLU A 51 14.58 7.55 3.69
CA GLU A 51 15.80 8.15 3.12
C GLU A 51 16.72 8.73 4.21
N THR A 52 16.13 9.46 5.14
CA THR A 52 16.88 10.02 6.28
C THR A 52 17.38 8.91 7.20
N LEU A 53 16.56 7.91 7.47
CA LEU A 53 16.93 6.78 8.33
C LEU A 53 18.08 5.96 7.74
N PHE A 54 18.04 5.65 6.43
CA PHE A 54 19.12 4.92 5.77
C PHE A 54 20.43 5.69 5.79
N ARG A 55 20.42 7.02 5.72
CA ARG A 55 21.62 7.84 5.89
C ARG A 55 22.17 7.75 7.32
N GLN A 56 21.29 7.70 8.34
CA GLN A 56 21.71 7.51 9.73
C GLN A 56 22.34 6.12 9.96
N PHE A 57 21.84 5.07 9.29
CA PHE A 57 22.43 3.72 9.38
C PHE A 57 23.87 3.63 8.87
N GLN A 58 24.32 4.59 8.06
CA GLN A 58 25.71 4.63 7.56
C GLN A 58 26.67 5.29 8.56
N GLN A 59 26.18 5.78 9.69
CA GLN A 59 27.03 6.37 10.72
C GLN A 59 27.60 5.26 11.63
N ASP A 60 28.91 5.29 11.88
CA ASP A 60 29.60 4.27 12.68
C ASP A 60 29.10 4.19 14.14
N ASN A 61 28.48 5.26 14.63
CA ASN A 61 27.94 5.35 15.98
C ASN A 61 26.43 5.01 16.06
N PHE A 62 25.81 4.55 14.96
CA PHE A 62 24.40 4.22 14.97
C PHE A 62 24.11 3.03 15.92
N PRO A 63 23.12 3.13 16.83
CA PRO A 63 22.82 2.06 17.77
C PRO A 63 22.43 0.74 17.10
N ASN A 64 22.79 -0.38 17.73
CA ASN A 64 22.43 -1.73 17.25
C ASN A 64 20.92 -2.01 17.23
N ILE A 65 20.14 -1.28 18.03
CA ILE A 65 18.69 -1.45 18.17
C ILE A 65 18.02 -0.10 17.95
N LEU A 66 17.09 -0.06 17.00
CA LEU A 66 16.20 1.07 16.75
C LEU A 66 14.78 0.71 17.18
N ILE A 67 14.16 1.57 17.99
CA ILE A 67 12.77 1.42 18.42
C ILE A 67 11.95 2.55 17.79
N LEU A 68 10.93 2.19 17.02
CA LEU A 68 9.99 3.12 16.42
C LEU A 68 8.63 2.99 17.14
N VAL A 69 8.16 4.07 17.75
CA VAL A 69 6.83 4.15 18.37
C VAL A 69 5.89 4.89 17.43
N THR A 70 4.85 4.21 16.96
CA THR A 70 3.97 4.69 15.89
C THR A 70 2.56 4.07 16.01
N HIS A 71 1.75 4.28 14.98
CA HIS A 71 0.35 3.86 14.91
C HIS A 71 0.13 2.76 13.87
N GLY A 72 -1.09 2.22 13.79
CA GLY A 72 -1.41 1.01 13.03
C GLY A 72 -1.29 1.18 11.51
N ILE A 73 -1.88 2.24 10.95
CA ILE A 73 -1.83 2.48 9.50
C ILE A 73 -0.41 2.87 9.12
N TRP A 74 0.21 3.79 9.86
CA TRP A 74 1.61 4.15 9.65
C TRP A 74 2.52 2.92 9.64
N ALA A 75 2.37 1.99 10.59
CA ALA A 75 3.18 0.78 10.65
C ALA A 75 2.98 -0.13 9.43
N ARG A 76 1.73 -0.34 8.99
CA ARG A 76 1.44 -1.13 7.78
C ARG A 76 2.06 -0.51 6.54
N VAL A 77 1.91 0.80 6.36
CA VAL A 77 2.48 1.54 5.22
C VAL A 77 4.01 1.55 5.30
N PHE A 78 4.58 1.61 6.50
CA PHE A 78 6.03 1.50 6.71
C PHE A 78 6.56 0.16 6.21
N LEU A 79 5.91 -0.94 6.60
CA LEU A 79 6.29 -2.27 6.14
C LEU A 79 6.11 -2.43 4.63
N MET A 80 5.00 -1.92 4.07
CA MET A 80 4.79 -1.88 2.62
C MET A 80 5.94 -1.16 1.91
N LYS A 81 6.32 0.05 2.37
CA LYS A 81 7.44 0.80 1.79
C LYS A 81 8.77 0.07 1.96
N TRP A 82 8.99 -0.52 3.12
CA TRP A 82 10.26 -1.16 3.49
C TRP A 82 10.53 -2.42 2.68
N PHE A 83 9.52 -3.29 2.59
CA PHE A 83 9.61 -4.58 1.91
C PHE A 83 9.20 -4.52 0.44
N ARG A 84 8.78 -3.34 -0.04
CA ARG A 84 8.26 -3.13 -1.39
C ARG A 84 7.07 -4.04 -1.71
N TRP A 85 6.17 -4.18 -0.73
CA TRP A 85 4.93 -4.91 -0.94
C TRP A 85 4.03 -4.19 -1.94
N SER A 86 3.25 -4.98 -2.67
CA SER A 86 2.23 -4.48 -3.58
C SER A 86 1.06 -3.86 -2.80
N TYR A 87 0.19 -3.13 -3.52
CA TYR A 87 -0.99 -2.57 -2.88
C TYR A 87 -1.94 -3.69 -2.41
N GLU A 88 -2.05 -4.77 -3.18
CA GLU A 88 -2.88 -5.94 -2.86
C GLU A 88 -2.41 -6.60 -1.56
N GLU A 89 -1.09 -6.76 -1.40
CA GLU A 89 -0.50 -7.27 -0.16
C GLU A 89 -0.85 -6.35 1.01
N PHE A 90 -0.78 -5.02 0.84
CA PHE A 90 -1.15 -4.07 1.88
C PHE A 90 -2.64 -4.15 2.27
N GLU A 91 -3.55 -4.21 1.29
CA GLU A 91 -5.00 -4.31 1.53
C GLU A 91 -5.37 -5.64 2.19
N SER A 92 -4.61 -6.71 1.93
CA SER A 92 -4.82 -8.01 2.56
C SER A 92 -4.53 -8.01 4.06
N LEU A 93 -3.74 -7.05 4.57
CA LEU A 93 -3.36 -6.98 5.98
C LEU A 93 -4.56 -6.61 6.87
N ARG A 94 -4.65 -7.30 8.01
CA ARG A 94 -5.56 -6.94 9.11
C ARG A 94 -4.98 -5.85 9.99
N ASN A 95 -5.83 -5.30 10.86
CA ASN A 95 -5.41 -4.28 11.81
C ASN A 95 -4.41 -4.83 12.84
N ILE A 96 -3.33 -4.09 13.06
CA ILE A 96 -2.32 -4.42 14.06
C ILE A 96 -2.92 -4.14 15.44
N PRO A 97 -2.92 -5.10 16.39
CA PRO A 97 -3.45 -4.87 17.72
C PRO A 97 -2.72 -3.75 18.48
N HIS A 98 -3.40 -3.12 19.43
CA HIS A 98 -2.79 -2.14 20.31
C HIS A 98 -1.59 -2.73 21.07
N CYS A 99 -0.56 -1.91 21.27
CA CYS A 99 0.66 -2.28 22.00
C CYS A 99 1.36 -3.54 21.46
N HIS A 100 1.20 -3.86 20.17
CA HIS A 100 1.83 -5.01 19.53
C HIS A 100 3.22 -4.67 18.99
N TYR A 101 4.18 -5.59 19.15
CA TYR A 101 5.55 -5.41 18.68
C TYR A 101 5.76 -5.99 17.27
N LEU A 102 6.22 -5.16 16.35
CA LEU A 102 6.70 -5.58 15.04
C LEU A 102 8.23 -5.65 15.05
N ILE A 103 8.78 -6.85 14.92
CA ILE A 103 10.20 -7.11 15.01
C ILE A 103 10.76 -7.33 13.61
N MET A 104 11.69 -6.46 13.21
CA MET A 104 12.48 -6.61 12.00
C MET A 104 13.92 -6.94 12.36
N LYS A 105 14.47 -8.00 11.77
CA LYS A 105 15.84 -8.44 12.04
C LYS A 105 16.70 -8.27 10.79
N LYS A 106 17.81 -7.54 10.93
CA LYS A 106 18.85 -7.45 9.91
C LYS A 106 19.55 -8.80 9.79
N GLN A 107 19.67 -9.32 8.57
CA GLN A 107 20.45 -10.51 8.26
C GLN A 107 21.93 -10.14 8.19
N SER A 108 22.78 -11.02 8.70
CA SER A 108 24.23 -10.81 8.73
C SER A 108 24.87 -10.92 7.35
N GLU A 109 24.25 -11.66 6.42
CA GLU A 109 24.83 -12.02 5.13
C GLU A 109 24.68 -10.89 4.10
N ASP A 110 23.47 -10.36 3.90
CA ASP A 110 23.17 -9.36 2.86
C ASP A 110 22.78 -7.99 3.42
N GLY A 111 22.76 -7.85 4.75
CA GLY A 111 22.37 -6.62 5.43
C GLY A 111 20.89 -6.24 5.26
N LYS A 112 20.07 -7.09 4.65
CA LYS A 112 18.63 -6.84 4.49
C LYS A 112 17.89 -7.15 5.78
N PHE A 113 16.73 -6.53 5.94
CA PHE A 113 15.85 -6.82 7.05
C PHE A 113 14.86 -7.91 6.66
N THR A 114 14.47 -8.73 7.63
CA THR A 114 13.33 -9.65 7.54
C THR A 114 12.36 -9.37 8.66
N LEU A 115 11.07 -9.39 8.34
CA LEU A 115 10.02 -9.30 9.35
C LEU A 115 9.91 -10.64 10.08
N LYS A 116 10.07 -10.61 11.40
CA LYS A 116 9.95 -11.80 12.28
C LYS A 116 8.57 -11.93 12.88
N THR A 117 7.89 -10.82 13.12
CA THR A 117 6.50 -10.85 13.59
C THR A 117 5.57 -11.20 12.43
N PRO A 118 4.80 -12.30 12.51
CA PRO A 118 3.81 -12.61 11.49
C PRO A 118 2.67 -11.57 11.54
N LEU A 119 2.34 -10.99 10.39
CA LEU A 119 1.13 -10.19 10.25
C LEU A 119 -0.03 -11.09 9.87
N LYS A 120 -1.20 -10.76 10.41
CA LYS A 120 -2.45 -11.42 10.03
C LYS A 120 -2.97 -10.79 8.74
N THR A 121 -3.45 -11.63 7.84
CA THR A 121 -4.13 -11.23 6.62
C THR A 121 -5.60 -11.66 6.67
N TRP A 122 -6.42 -11.06 5.82
CA TRP A 122 -7.78 -11.53 5.56
C TRP A 122 -7.78 -12.88 4.84
N ASP A 123 -6.67 -13.23 4.19
CA ASP A 123 -6.51 -14.52 3.52
C ASP A 123 -6.32 -15.70 4.48
N ASP A 124 -5.82 -15.44 5.69
CA ASP A 124 -5.65 -16.47 6.73
C ASP A 124 -6.98 -16.97 7.31
N LEU A 125 -8.09 -16.26 7.05
CA LEU A 125 -9.42 -16.66 7.48
C LEU A 125 -10.13 -17.46 6.38
N PRO A 126 -10.79 -18.59 6.73
CA PRO A 126 -11.68 -19.25 5.79
C PRO A 126 -12.85 -18.31 5.44
N ASP A 127 -13.44 -18.50 4.27
CA ASP A 127 -14.53 -17.64 3.77
C ASP A 127 -15.77 -17.65 4.69
N SER A 128 -15.93 -18.71 5.50
CA SER A 128 -16.92 -18.81 6.57
C SER A 128 -16.63 -17.89 7.75
N ASP A 129 -15.37 -17.66 8.10
CA ASP A 129 -14.98 -16.94 9.32
C ASP A 129 -14.79 -15.43 9.08
N ILE A 130 -14.97 -14.96 7.84
CA ILE A 130 -15.25 -13.54 7.54
C ILE A 130 -16.73 -13.24 7.88
N ASP A 131 -17.10 -13.64 9.09
CA ASP A 131 -18.39 -13.41 9.68
C ASP A 131 -18.51 -11.97 10.17
N GLU A 132 -19.76 -11.57 10.40
CA GLU A 132 -20.10 -10.18 10.75
C GLU A 132 -19.36 -9.75 12.00
N GLU A 133 -19.13 -10.65 12.96
CA GLU A 133 -18.53 -10.34 14.25
C GLU A 133 -17.04 -9.97 14.17
N VAL A 134 -16.24 -10.68 13.36
CA VAL A 134 -14.80 -10.39 13.25
C VAL A 134 -14.58 -9.05 12.57
N VAL A 135 -15.31 -8.81 11.48
CA VAL A 135 -15.32 -7.53 10.77
C VAL A 135 -15.86 -6.44 11.71
N LYS A 136 -17.02 -6.67 12.34
CA LYS A 136 -17.62 -5.73 13.30
C LYS A 136 -16.67 -5.31 14.40
N LYS A 137 -15.89 -6.23 14.95
CA LYS A 137 -14.93 -5.91 16.00
C LYS A 137 -13.80 -5.02 15.47
N GLU A 138 -13.10 -5.44 14.42
CA GLU A 138 -11.95 -4.67 13.91
C GLU A 138 -12.35 -3.31 13.35
N PHE A 139 -13.46 -3.24 12.63
CA PHE A 139 -13.96 -2.01 12.02
C PHE A 139 -14.70 -1.14 13.03
N GLY A 140 -15.46 -1.73 13.94
CA GLY A 140 -16.11 -1.00 15.02
C GLY A 140 -15.10 -0.28 15.91
N ASP A 141 -14.01 -0.97 16.28
CA ASP A 141 -12.93 -0.37 17.06
C ASP A 141 -12.28 0.81 16.30
N GLU A 142 -12.06 0.66 14.98
CA GLU A 142 -11.50 1.73 14.14
C GLU A 142 -12.42 2.95 14.02
N VAL A 143 -13.71 2.74 13.75
CA VAL A 143 -14.70 3.82 13.61
C VAL A 143 -14.88 4.56 14.93
N CYS A 144 -15.03 3.84 16.05
CA CYS A 144 -15.17 4.41 17.39
C CYS A 144 -13.92 5.22 17.79
N PHE A 145 -12.73 4.69 17.53
CA PHE A 145 -11.47 5.37 17.87
C PHE A 145 -11.33 6.69 17.11
N ASN A 146 -11.55 6.67 15.79
CA ASN A 146 -11.38 7.85 14.95
C ASN A 146 -12.45 8.93 15.20
N THR A 147 -13.64 8.52 15.61
CA THR A 147 -14.74 9.43 16.00
C THR A 147 -14.60 10.02 17.40
N LYS A 148 -13.50 9.72 18.11
CA LYS A 148 -13.27 10.15 19.51
C LYS A 148 -14.41 9.75 20.45
N ASN A 149 -15.05 8.60 20.20
CA ASN A 149 -16.23 8.15 20.95
C ASN A 149 -17.40 9.15 20.98
N LYS A 150 -17.42 10.17 20.11
CA LYS A 150 -18.53 11.14 20.05
C LYS A 150 -19.83 10.52 19.53
N LEU A 151 -19.74 9.31 19.01
CA LEU A 151 -20.79 8.55 18.35
C LEU A 151 -21.09 7.26 19.14
N ALA A 152 -21.10 7.38 20.46
CA ALA A 152 -21.32 6.28 21.39
C ALA A 152 -22.75 5.71 21.37
N ASN A 153 -23.68 6.37 20.68
CA ASN A 153 -25.04 5.87 20.49
C ASN A 153 -25.05 4.87 19.31
N PRO A 154 -25.36 3.58 19.54
CA PRO A 154 -25.38 2.54 18.50
C PRO A 154 -26.37 2.79 17.36
N GLU A 155 -27.33 3.70 17.56
CA GLU A 155 -28.40 4.08 16.62
C GLU A 155 -27.99 5.22 15.67
N ASP A 156 -26.89 5.93 15.95
CA ASP A 156 -26.52 7.13 15.19
C ASP A 156 -25.86 6.80 13.83
N PHE A 157 -25.39 5.56 13.65
CA PHE A 157 -24.86 5.02 12.40
C PHE A 157 -25.51 3.69 12.08
N ASP A 158 -25.81 3.45 10.79
CA ASP A 158 -25.95 2.07 10.34
C ASP A 158 -24.57 1.42 10.25
N ILE A 159 -23.97 1.12 11.42
CA ILE A 159 -22.68 0.42 11.50
C ILE A 159 -22.77 -0.91 10.74
N THR A 160 -23.95 -1.52 10.70
CA THR A 160 -24.22 -2.75 9.95
C THR A 160 -24.05 -2.54 8.44
N SER A 161 -24.50 -1.41 7.87
CA SER A 161 -24.27 -1.09 6.45
C SER A 161 -22.78 -0.97 6.14
N ILE A 162 -22.01 -0.30 7.00
CA ILE A 162 -20.56 -0.12 6.84
C ILE A 162 -19.85 -1.47 6.91
N ILE A 163 -20.17 -2.28 7.93
CA ILE A 163 -19.62 -3.63 8.10
C ILE A 163 -19.92 -4.49 6.87
N ARG A 164 -21.14 -4.40 6.35
CA ARG A 164 -21.55 -5.15 5.15
C ARG A 164 -20.76 -4.70 3.92
N ALA A 165 -20.66 -3.39 3.68
CA ALA A 165 -19.90 -2.83 2.56
C ALA A 165 -18.43 -3.29 2.61
N GLN A 166 -17.84 -3.28 3.81
CA GLN A 166 -16.47 -3.73 4.03
C GLN A 166 -16.30 -5.22 3.81
N ARG A 167 -17.21 -6.05 4.34
CA ARG A 167 -17.19 -7.50 4.11
C ARG A 167 -17.28 -7.80 2.61
N ASP A 168 -18.22 -7.16 1.93
CA ASP A 168 -18.45 -7.37 0.49
C ASP A 168 -17.23 -6.94 -0.33
N ALA A 169 -16.57 -5.84 0.06
CA ALA A 169 -15.31 -5.40 -0.53
C ALA A 169 -14.20 -6.44 -0.33
N ILE A 170 -13.99 -6.93 0.91
CA ILE A 170 -12.98 -7.96 1.21
C ILE A 170 -13.24 -9.22 0.38
N LYS A 171 -14.48 -9.72 0.35
CA LYS A 171 -14.85 -10.92 -0.43
C LYS A 171 -14.63 -10.72 -1.93
N SER A 172 -15.02 -9.56 -2.46
CA SER A 172 -14.82 -9.20 -3.87
C SER A 172 -13.33 -9.14 -4.23
N THR A 173 -12.50 -8.52 -3.40
CA THR A 173 -11.05 -8.43 -3.61
C THR A 173 -10.41 -9.82 -3.61
N ARG A 174 -10.69 -10.66 -2.61
CA ARG A 174 -10.17 -12.05 -2.56
C ARG A 174 -10.53 -12.85 -3.81
N HIS A 175 -11.76 -12.71 -4.30
CA HIS A 175 -12.20 -13.40 -5.51
C HIS A 175 -11.45 -12.93 -6.76
N LYS A 176 -11.21 -11.62 -6.89
CA LYS A 176 -10.41 -11.05 -7.98
C LYS A 176 -8.97 -11.56 -7.92
N ASP A 177 -8.36 -11.54 -6.74
CA ASP A 177 -6.97 -11.97 -6.55
C ASP A 177 -6.79 -13.45 -6.86
N ARG A 178 -7.75 -14.30 -6.47
CA ARG A 178 -7.74 -15.73 -6.82
C ARG A 178 -7.78 -15.93 -8.34
N LYS A 179 -8.67 -15.22 -9.04
CA LYS A 179 -8.75 -15.27 -10.50
C LYS A 179 -7.47 -14.81 -11.20
N ILE A 180 -6.85 -13.75 -10.69
CA ILE A 180 -5.60 -13.23 -11.22
C ILE A 180 -4.47 -14.26 -11.03
N LYS A 181 -4.37 -14.85 -9.84
CA LYS A 181 -3.39 -15.93 -9.55
C LYS A 181 -3.60 -17.14 -10.47
N ASP A 182 -4.83 -17.59 -10.64
CA ASP A 182 -5.17 -18.72 -11.52
C ASP A 182 -4.83 -18.41 -12.99
N ALA A 183 -5.15 -17.22 -13.47
CA ALA A 183 -4.85 -16.79 -14.84
C ALA A 183 -3.33 -16.70 -15.08
N PHE A 184 -2.60 -16.13 -14.11
CA PHE A 184 -1.14 -16.06 -14.15
C PHE A 184 -0.52 -17.46 -14.20
N GLN A 185 -0.94 -18.37 -13.33
CA GLN A 185 -0.42 -19.74 -13.29
C GLN A 185 -0.68 -20.49 -14.60
N LYS A 186 -1.88 -20.35 -15.18
CA LYS A 186 -2.20 -20.91 -16.50
C LYS A 186 -1.27 -20.35 -17.57
N SER A 187 -1.05 -19.03 -17.60
CA SER A 187 -0.15 -18.40 -18.58
C SER A 187 1.30 -18.86 -18.46
N MET A 188 1.79 -19.08 -17.23
CA MET A 188 3.14 -19.58 -16.97
C MET A 188 3.30 -21.03 -17.43
N ASN A 189 2.31 -21.88 -17.14
CA ASN A 189 2.31 -23.28 -17.58
C ASN A 189 2.26 -23.39 -19.11
N THR A 190 1.41 -22.62 -19.79
CA THR A 190 1.38 -22.57 -21.27
C THR A 190 2.70 -22.09 -21.84
N THR A 191 3.37 -21.12 -21.22
CA THR A 191 4.71 -20.66 -21.66
C THR A 191 5.78 -21.74 -21.48
N HIS A 192 5.67 -22.56 -20.43
CA HIS A 192 6.56 -23.71 -20.20
C HIS A 192 6.31 -24.84 -21.21
N GLU A 193 5.06 -25.16 -21.54
CA GLU A 193 4.69 -26.15 -22.56
C GLU A 193 5.20 -25.74 -23.95
N VAL A 194 5.01 -24.46 -24.35
CA VAL A 194 5.53 -23.94 -25.63
C VAL A 194 7.06 -23.95 -25.69
N LYS A 195 7.77 -23.71 -24.58
CA LYS A 195 9.24 -23.81 -24.53
C LYS A 195 9.75 -25.25 -24.59
N GLN A 196 8.96 -26.24 -24.17
CA GLN A 196 9.32 -27.65 -24.26
C GLN A 196 9.16 -28.20 -25.68
N ASP A 197 8.17 -27.74 -26.44
CA ASP A 197 7.97 -28.15 -27.84
C ASP A 197 8.90 -27.41 -28.84
N CYS A 198 9.47 -26.26 -28.46
CA CYS A 198 10.35 -25.48 -29.34
C CYS A 198 11.86 -25.85 -29.29
N THR A 199 12.25 -27.01 -28.74
CA THR A 199 13.67 -27.45 -28.80
C THR A 199 14.12 -27.96 -30.17
N SER A 200 13.33 -27.76 -31.23
CA SER A 200 13.79 -27.88 -32.62
C SER A 200 13.61 -26.58 -33.40
N SER A 201 14.73 -25.92 -33.66
CA SER A 201 14.99 -24.78 -34.56
C SER A 201 14.67 -23.34 -34.08
N PRO A 202 15.58 -22.36 -34.32
CA PRO A 202 15.39 -20.99 -33.87
C PRO A 202 14.51 -20.22 -34.87
N SER A 203 13.36 -19.73 -34.41
CA SER A 203 12.64 -18.66 -35.11
C SER A 203 12.44 -17.48 -34.17
N THR A 204 12.94 -16.33 -34.61
CA THR A 204 12.88 -15.04 -33.94
C THR A 204 11.43 -14.63 -33.72
N LEU A 205 10.91 -14.80 -32.50
CA LEU A 205 9.60 -14.25 -32.12
C LEU A 205 9.78 -12.77 -31.77
N ALA A 206 9.46 -11.90 -32.73
CA ALA A 206 9.40 -10.46 -32.52
C ALA A 206 8.26 -10.13 -31.54
N SER A 207 8.60 -9.45 -30.43
CA SER A 207 7.65 -8.89 -29.48
C SER A 207 6.75 -7.87 -30.18
N ARG A 208 5.44 -8.09 -30.15
CA ARG A 208 4.43 -7.21 -30.76
C ARG A 208 3.87 -6.22 -29.73
N PHE A 209 4.77 -5.60 -28.95
CA PHE A 209 4.46 -4.40 -28.16
C PHE A 209 5.02 -3.19 -28.90
N THR A 210 4.16 -2.52 -29.67
CA THR A 210 4.42 -1.16 -30.13
C THR A 210 4.20 -0.23 -28.94
N LEU A 211 5.30 0.25 -28.36
CA LEU A 211 5.29 1.39 -27.45
C LEU A 211 5.14 2.64 -28.31
N ASP A 212 3.96 3.25 -28.32
CA ASP A 212 3.78 4.61 -28.83
C ASP A 212 4.42 5.57 -27.81
N ASP A 213 5.67 5.89 -28.05
CA ASP A 213 6.51 6.72 -27.20
C ASP A 213 6.17 8.22 -27.42
N GLN A 214 5.03 8.67 -26.89
CA GLN A 214 4.65 10.11 -26.88
C GLN A 214 5.28 10.86 -25.69
N SER A 215 6.60 10.79 -25.51
CA SER A 215 7.25 11.69 -24.53
C SER A 215 8.72 12.04 -24.79
N VAL A 216 9.23 11.87 -26.01
CA VAL A 216 10.57 12.38 -26.40
C VAL A 216 10.47 13.27 -27.65
N ALA A 217 9.75 14.40 -27.54
CA ALA A 217 9.70 15.40 -28.61
C ALA A 217 9.72 16.86 -28.12
N ASN A 218 10.04 17.12 -26.84
CA ASN A 218 10.19 18.49 -26.33
C ASN A 218 11.44 18.63 -25.45
N SER A 219 12.63 18.36 -25.99
CA SER A 219 13.91 18.77 -25.36
C SER A 219 15.08 18.95 -26.35
N ALA A 220 14.91 18.72 -27.65
CA ALA A 220 16.01 18.76 -28.63
C ALA A 220 15.96 19.98 -29.58
N SER A 221 15.36 21.09 -29.16
CA SER A 221 15.34 22.34 -29.93
C SER A 221 15.61 23.56 -29.05
N ASN A 222 16.74 23.57 -28.33
CA ASN A 222 17.31 24.83 -27.82
C ASN A 222 18.81 24.78 -27.46
N SER A 223 19.64 24.07 -28.24
CA SER A 223 21.10 23.99 -28.00
C SER A 223 21.95 24.18 -29.28
N LYS A 224 21.48 25.00 -30.22
CA LYS A 224 22.33 25.54 -31.29
C LYS A 224 21.93 26.99 -31.55
N ASN A 225 22.46 27.90 -30.75
CA ASN A 225 22.79 29.29 -31.09
C ASN A 225 23.27 30.00 -29.82
N ASN A 226 24.58 29.94 -29.58
CA ASN A 226 25.41 31.01 -29.00
C ASN A 226 26.72 30.42 -28.47
N SER A 227 27.67 30.23 -29.38
CA SER A 227 29.09 30.30 -29.03
C SER A 227 29.73 31.27 -30.01
N LEU A 228 30.50 32.20 -29.44
CA LEU A 228 31.45 33.14 -30.08
C LEU A 228 30.88 34.52 -30.48
N GLU A 229 30.86 35.42 -29.51
CA GLU A 229 31.37 36.78 -29.73
C GLU A 229 32.51 37.07 -28.75
N ASN A 230 33.50 37.77 -29.27
CA ASN A 230 34.88 37.82 -28.83
C ASN A 230 35.12 38.76 -27.65
N LEU A 231 36.15 38.42 -26.88
CA LEU A 231 36.99 39.34 -26.15
C LEU A 231 37.55 40.43 -27.07
N GLN A 232 37.31 41.71 -26.75
CA GLN A 232 38.25 42.82 -26.95
C GLN A 232 37.74 44.07 -26.23
N GLY A 233 38.61 44.68 -25.41
CA GLY A 233 38.39 46.06 -24.97
C GLY A 233 39.04 46.41 -23.64
N ASN A 234 40.30 46.85 -23.73
CA ASN A 234 40.96 47.91 -22.95
C ASN A 234 40.75 48.01 -21.44
#